data_AF-A0A545AW27-F1
#
_entry.id   AF-A0A545AW27-F1
#
_cell.length_a   1.000
_cell.length_b   1.000
_cell.length_c   1.000
_cell.angle_alpha   90.00
_cell.angle_beta   90.00
_cell.angle_gamma   90.00
#
_symmetry.space_group_name_H-M   'P 1'
#
loop_
_entity.id
_entity.type
_entity.pdbx_description
1 polymer ?
#
loop_
_entity_poly.entity_id
_entity_poly.type
_entity_poly.pdbx_seq_one_letter_code
_entity_poly.pdbx_strand_id
1 'polypeptide(L)'
;MTEPGRVRAALRTTNGRLIRRIFVSLGIGGLTYGLTNLTSGEIGPDDQAALMSLTLSVFLGGIVLLVQYLMELDNRLQSIEARQVEHERSIHDLVHGAFVQINDAASLFGLLEQTAARSDAVTQMVQHAILIKPGDSGLVYEFAQNEISRTSSFLKALAAGEATYEGEDRDWLIGLTDISRSHIDATSFATVDAGGESFGDGFWQSPLGRRYLQAQHDAVAERGVTVRRIFIFDKPDLPTDREFNAICSAQKDAGIDVRVLDYSHITQSHMDLRDFIIFDNSVSYETVVSASRAIANPSILNTKLVLDIGQIRKRAADFEYLWDLGEPLPSYSR
;
A
#
# COMPACT_ATOMS: atom_id res chain seq x y z
N MET A 1 15.34 29.24 -28.12
CA MET A 1 16.20 30.23 -28.79
C MET A 1 17.60 29.67 -28.87
N THR A 2 17.95 29.05 -30.00
CA THR A 2 19.21 28.31 -30.20
C THR A 2 20.12 29.08 -31.14
N GLU A 3 21.38 29.28 -30.71
CA GLU A 3 22.39 30.12 -31.34
C GLU A 3 22.74 29.74 -32.80
N PRO A 4 22.65 30.68 -33.76
CA PRO A 4 23.16 30.48 -35.13
C PRO A 4 24.69 30.58 -35.26
N GLY A 5 25.44 30.78 -34.17
CA GLY A 5 26.89 31.01 -34.17
C GLY A 5 27.76 29.73 -34.30
N ARG A 6 27.29 28.59 -33.78
CA ARG A 6 28.11 27.35 -33.72
C ARG A 6 28.25 26.61 -35.06
N VAL A 7 27.27 26.75 -35.96
CA VAL A 7 27.29 26.06 -37.27
C VAL A 7 28.35 26.66 -38.22
N ARG A 8 28.61 27.98 -38.13
CA ARG A 8 29.60 28.65 -39.00
C ARG A 8 31.05 28.33 -38.62
N ALA A 9 31.35 28.00 -37.36
CA ALA A 9 32.70 27.63 -36.92
C ALA A 9 33.08 26.19 -37.34
N ALA A 10 32.13 25.27 -37.31
CA ALA A 10 32.35 23.86 -37.70
C ALA A 10 32.64 23.72 -39.20
N LEU A 11 31.96 24.49 -40.06
CA LEU A 11 32.20 24.45 -41.52
C LEU A 11 33.59 24.99 -41.93
N ARG A 12 34.22 25.82 -41.10
CA ARG A 12 35.52 26.45 -41.39
C ARG A 12 36.71 25.52 -41.11
N THR A 13 36.56 24.57 -40.19
CA THR A 13 37.65 23.64 -39.79
C THR A 13 37.74 22.40 -40.68
N THR A 14 36.61 21.91 -41.19
CA THR A 14 36.54 20.77 -42.13
C THR A 14 37.22 21.11 -43.47
N ASN A 15 37.01 22.33 -43.97
CA ASN A 15 37.64 22.80 -45.20
C ASN A 15 39.17 22.90 -45.07
N GLY A 16 39.69 23.33 -43.91
CA GLY A 16 41.14 23.45 -43.69
C GLY A 16 41.87 22.09 -43.70
N ARG A 17 41.26 21.03 -43.16
CA ARG A 17 41.85 19.67 -43.20
C ARG A 17 41.83 19.07 -44.60
N LEU A 18 40.72 19.22 -45.33
CA LEU A 18 40.61 18.76 -46.71
C LEU A 18 41.62 19.46 -47.62
N ILE A 19 41.74 20.78 -47.49
CA ILE A 19 42.70 21.59 -48.23
C ILE A 19 44.14 21.14 -47.92
N ARG A 20 44.50 20.95 -46.64
CA ARG A 20 45.83 20.45 -46.26
C ARG A 20 46.13 19.07 -46.85
N ARG A 21 45.16 18.17 -46.90
CA ARG A 21 45.33 16.82 -47.47
C ARG A 21 45.51 16.84 -48.98
N ILE A 22 44.76 17.69 -49.67
CA ILE A 22 44.93 17.93 -51.11
C ILE A 22 46.35 18.46 -51.37
N PHE A 23 46.82 19.43 -50.57
CA PHE A 23 48.17 19.98 -50.71
C PHE A 23 49.28 18.94 -50.41
N VAL A 24 49.11 18.06 -49.43
CA VAL A 24 50.08 16.98 -49.14
C VAL A 24 50.12 15.96 -50.28
N SER A 25 48.97 15.56 -50.82
CA SER A 25 48.91 14.64 -51.96
C SER A 25 49.52 15.27 -53.22
N LEU A 26 49.20 16.54 -53.50
CA LEU A 26 49.83 17.31 -54.59
C LEU A 26 51.35 17.43 -54.41
N GLY A 27 51.80 17.66 -53.17
CA GLY A 27 53.22 17.77 -52.85
C GLY A 27 53.99 16.47 -53.08
N ILE A 28 53.43 15.33 -52.66
CA ILE A 28 54.05 14.00 -52.86
C ILE A 28 54.04 13.61 -54.34
N GLY A 29 52.93 13.84 -55.04
CA GLY A 29 52.84 13.61 -56.49
C GLY A 29 53.82 14.48 -57.28
N GLY A 30 53.92 15.77 -56.92
CA GLY A 30 54.86 16.71 -57.53
C GLY A 30 56.33 16.36 -57.25
N LEU A 31 56.66 15.95 -56.03
CA LEU A 31 58.00 15.44 -55.69
C LEU A 31 58.36 14.18 -56.48
N THR A 32 57.41 13.25 -56.60
CA THR A 32 57.61 12.00 -57.36
C THR A 32 57.84 12.29 -58.84
N TYR A 33 57.05 13.19 -59.43
CA TYR A 33 57.23 13.63 -60.82
C TYR A 33 58.58 14.33 -61.02
N GLY A 34 58.96 15.24 -60.12
CA GLY A 34 60.24 15.95 -60.17
C GLY A 34 61.45 15.02 -60.06
N LEU A 35 61.42 14.07 -59.12
CA LEU A 35 62.46 13.04 -58.97
C LEU A 35 62.56 12.14 -60.20
N THR A 36 61.43 11.77 -60.80
CA THR A 36 61.41 10.94 -62.00
C THR A 36 61.96 11.70 -63.21
N ASN A 37 61.66 12.99 -63.35
CA ASN A 37 62.15 13.81 -64.46
C ASN A 37 63.66 14.11 -64.33
N LEU A 38 64.18 14.27 -63.10
CA LEU A 38 65.60 14.48 -62.83
C LEU A 38 66.44 13.22 -63.06
N THR A 39 65.88 12.03 -62.80
CA THR A 39 66.56 10.75 -63.05
C THR A 39 66.44 10.28 -64.50
N SER A 40 65.44 10.76 -65.25
CA SER A 40 65.26 10.48 -66.68
C SER A 40 66.08 11.42 -67.59
N GLY A 41 66.74 12.44 -67.03
CA GLY A 41 67.49 13.46 -67.78
C GLY A 41 68.77 12.97 -68.48
N GLU A 42 69.19 11.72 -68.30
CA GLU A 42 70.37 11.14 -68.97
C GLU A 42 70.02 10.21 -70.16
N ILE A 43 68.74 9.99 -70.48
CA ILE A 43 68.31 9.18 -71.64
C ILE A 43 67.28 10.00 -72.44
N GLY A 44 67.49 10.10 -73.76
CA GLY A 44 66.84 11.05 -74.69
C GLY A 44 65.30 11.10 -74.71
N PRO A 45 64.72 12.00 -75.53
CA PRO A 45 63.31 12.39 -75.45
C PRO A 45 62.39 11.30 -75.99
N ASP A 46 62.01 10.34 -75.13
CA ASP A 46 60.87 9.46 -75.34
C ASP A 46 59.68 10.00 -74.54
N ASP A 47 58.69 10.58 -75.24
CA ASP A 47 57.41 11.06 -74.68
C ASP A 47 56.70 10.01 -73.81
N GLN A 48 57.05 8.73 -73.98
CA GLN A 48 56.53 7.59 -73.22
C GLN A 48 56.98 7.56 -71.75
N ALA A 49 58.20 8.02 -71.44
CA ALA A 49 58.71 8.05 -70.06
C ALA A 49 58.00 9.12 -69.20
N ALA A 50 57.67 10.25 -69.80
CA ALA A 50 56.90 11.32 -69.16
C ALA A 50 55.45 10.91 -68.88
N LEU A 51 54.82 10.17 -69.81
CA LEU A 51 53.49 9.60 -69.60
C LEU A 51 53.48 8.57 -68.47
N MET A 52 54.49 7.69 -68.39
CA MET A 52 54.62 6.71 -67.31
C MET A 52 54.83 7.35 -65.94
N SER A 53 55.64 8.42 -65.85
CA SER A 53 55.86 9.15 -64.59
C SER A 53 54.62 9.91 -64.12
N LEU A 54 53.85 10.48 -65.04
CA LEU A 54 52.56 11.10 -64.75
C LEU A 54 51.59 10.05 -64.19
N THR A 55 51.47 8.91 -64.86
CA THR A 55 50.55 7.83 -64.46
C THR A 55 50.92 7.28 -63.07
N LEU A 56 52.22 7.12 -62.80
CA LEU A 56 52.74 6.68 -61.51
C LEU A 56 52.46 7.70 -60.39
N SER A 57 52.60 9.00 -60.66
CA SER A 57 52.35 10.04 -59.64
C SER A 57 50.87 10.19 -59.28
N VAL A 58 49.98 10.08 -60.28
CA VAL A 58 48.53 10.07 -60.06
C VAL A 58 48.13 8.83 -59.26
N PHE A 59 48.70 7.67 -59.59
CA PHE A 59 48.46 6.43 -58.85
C PHE A 59 48.93 6.51 -57.39
N LEU A 60 50.14 7.02 -57.14
CA LEU A 60 50.67 7.22 -55.78
C LEU A 60 49.84 8.23 -54.98
N GLY A 61 49.46 9.35 -55.62
CA GLY A 61 48.58 10.35 -55.01
C GLY A 61 47.20 9.79 -54.65
N GLY A 62 46.66 8.90 -55.50
CA GLY A 62 45.43 8.16 -55.24
C GLY A 62 45.54 7.22 -54.04
N ILE A 63 46.63 6.45 -53.93
CA ILE A 63 46.87 5.55 -52.79
C ILE A 63 46.96 6.34 -51.48
N VAL A 64 47.69 7.46 -51.48
CA VAL A 64 47.82 8.30 -50.28
C VAL A 64 46.45 8.84 -49.82
N LEU A 65 45.59 9.25 -50.75
CA LEU A 65 44.23 9.69 -50.43
C LEU A 65 43.38 8.54 -49.88
N LEU A 66 43.50 7.33 -50.44
CA LEU A 66 42.79 6.15 -49.97
C LEU A 66 43.20 5.78 -48.54
N VAL A 67 44.51 5.77 -48.24
CA VAL A 67 45.02 5.51 -46.88
C VAL A 67 44.52 6.56 -45.90
N GLN A 68 44.55 7.85 -46.27
CA GLN A 68 44.02 8.93 -45.42
C GLN A 68 42.52 8.80 -45.17
N TYR A 69 41.76 8.36 -46.17
CA TYR A 69 40.32 8.12 -46.03
C TYR A 69 40.03 6.96 -45.08
N LEU A 70 40.74 5.84 -45.21
CA LEU A 70 40.61 4.68 -44.33
C LEU A 70 40.92 5.03 -42.87
N MET A 71 41.98 5.80 -42.62
CA MET A 71 42.31 6.26 -41.26
C MET A 71 41.23 7.18 -40.67
N GLU A 72 40.55 8.00 -41.48
CA GLU A 72 39.46 8.85 -40.97
C GLU A 72 38.21 8.04 -40.66
N LEU A 73 37.89 7.04 -41.49
CA LEU A 73 36.78 6.12 -41.24
C LEU A 73 36.94 5.39 -39.91
N ASP A 74 38.14 4.87 -39.65
CA ASP A 74 38.46 4.17 -38.40
C ASP A 74 38.28 5.08 -37.17
N ASN A 75 38.82 6.30 -37.22
CA ASN A 75 38.64 7.28 -36.15
C ASN A 75 37.16 7.67 -35.93
N ARG A 76 36.36 7.74 -37.00
CA ARG A 76 34.92 8.02 -36.89
C ARG A 76 34.16 6.85 -36.28
N LEU A 77 34.47 5.62 -36.68
CA LEU A 77 33.85 4.41 -36.12
C LEU A 77 34.10 4.29 -34.62
N GLN A 78 35.36 4.47 -34.17
CA GLN A 78 35.68 4.46 -32.74
C GLN A 78 34.93 5.53 -31.94
N SER A 79 34.77 6.73 -32.52
CA SER A 79 34.01 7.82 -31.87
C SER A 79 32.50 7.54 -31.79
N ILE A 80 31.96 6.77 -32.73
CA ILE A 80 30.55 6.36 -32.75
C ILE A 80 30.32 5.23 -31.75
N GLU A 81 31.20 4.23 -31.72
CA GLU A 81 31.15 3.14 -30.75
C GLU A 81 31.21 3.66 -29.31
N ALA A 82 32.13 4.59 -29.02
CA ALA A 82 32.24 5.19 -27.69
C ALA A 82 30.95 5.91 -27.27
N ARG A 83 30.32 6.64 -28.20
CA ARG A 83 29.03 7.33 -27.96
C ARG A 83 27.87 6.35 -27.81
N GLN A 84 27.90 5.23 -28.51
CA GLN A 84 26.85 4.22 -28.45
C GLN A 84 26.87 3.46 -27.12
N VAL A 85 28.07 3.11 -26.63
CA VAL A 85 28.24 2.45 -25.31
C VAL A 85 27.77 3.36 -24.17
N GLU A 86 28.07 4.66 -24.24
CA GLU A 86 27.62 5.63 -23.23
C GLU A 86 26.11 5.87 -23.27
N HIS A 87 25.53 5.90 -24.48
CA HIS A 87 24.08 6.01 -24.66
C HIS A 87 23.33 4.76 -24.19
N GLU A 88 23.87 3.56 -24.45
CA GLU A 88 23.31 2.29 -24.01
C GLU A 88 23.31 2.17 -22.47
N ARG A 89 24.40 2.57 -21.81
CA ARG A 89 24.45 2.65 -20.34
C ARG A 89 23.45 3.64 -19.77
N SER A 90 23.35 4.84 -20.35
CA SER A 90 22.41 5.85 -19.88
C SER A 90 20.95 5.40 -20.02
N ILE A 91 20.59 4.71 -21.12
CA ILE A 91 19.26 4.13 -21.29
C ILE A 91 19.04 3.00 -20.29
N HIS A 92 20.00 2.10 -20.11
CA HIS A 92 19.91 0.99 -19.18
C HIS A 92 19.66 1.47 -17.74
N ASP A 93 20.39 2.50 -17.29
CA ASP A 93 20.27 3.04 -15.93
C ASP A 93 18.93 3.77 -15.71
N LEU A 94 18.44 4.53 -16.71
CA LEU A 94 17.13 5.19 -16.64
C LEU A 94 15.98 4.19 -16.66
N VAL A 95 16.10 3.13 -17.46
CA VAL A 95 15.10 2.06 -17.53
C VAL A 95 15.08 1.28 -16.21
N HIS A 96 16.23 0.89 -15.66
CA HIS A 96 16.27 0.12 -14.41
C HIS A 96 15.74 0.91 -13.20
N GLY A 97 16.10 2.20 -13.08
CA GLY A 97 15.64 3.03 -11.96
C GLY A 97 14.14 3.28 -11.96
N ALA A 98 13.55 3.54 -13.13
CA ALA A 98 12.10 3.74 -13.26
C ALA A 98 11.31 2.42 -13.15
N PHE A 99 11.87 1.30 -13.65
CA PHE A 99 11.21 0.00 -13.55
C PHE A 99 11.12 -0.52 -12.12
N VAL A 100 12.11 -0.30 -11.26
CA VAL A 100 12.08 -0.83 -9.88
C VAL A 100 10.93 -0.21 -9.06
N GLN A 101 10.69 1.10 -9.15
CA GLN A 101 9.59 1.74 -8.40
C GLN A 101 8.21 1.46 -9.00
N ILE A 102 8.09 1.33 -10.33
CA ILE A 102 6.83 0.96 -10.99
C ILE A 102 6.50 -0.52 -10.73
N ASN A 103 7.52 -1.39 -10.69
CA ASN A 103 7.34 -2.83 -10.48
C ASN A 103 6.81 -3.15 -9.09
N ASP A 104 7.25 -2.47 -8.03
CA ASP A 104 6.78 -2.77 -6.68
C ASP A 104 5.31 -2.38 -6.47
N ALA A 105 4.90 -1.19 -6.91
CA ALA A 105 3.50 -0.77 -6.85
C ALA A 105 2.61 -1.65 -7.74
N ALA A 106 3.04 -1.92 -8.99
CA ALA A 106 2.30 -2.80 -9.90
C ALA A 106 2.24 -4.25 -9.38
N SER A 107 3.28 -4.73 -8.70
CA SER A 107 3.31 -6.05 -8.07
C SER A 107 2.34 -6.12 -6.90
N LEU A 108 2.31 -5.12 -6.03
CA LEU A 108 1.36 -5.06 -4.91
C LEU A 108 -0.09 -4.97 -5.40
N PHE A 109 -0.38 -4.17 -6.43
CA PHE A 109 -1.71 -4.15 -7.07
C PHE A 109 -2.04 -5.48 -7.76
N GLY A 110 -1.07 -6.12 -8.41
CA GLY A 110 -1.24 -7.43 -9.02
C GLY A 110 -1.51 -8.54 -7.98
N LEU A 111 -0.90 -8.46 -6.80
CA LEU A 111 -1.21 -9.35 -5.67
C LEU A 111 -2.62 -9.06 -5.12
N LEU A 112 -2.99 -7.78 -5.01
CA LEU A 112 -4.31 -7.34 -4.55
C LEU A 112 -5.45 -7.87 -5.45
N GLU A 113 -5.28 -7.80 -6.78
CA GLU A 113 -6.22 -8.33 -7.76
C GLU A 113 -6.39 -9.85 -7.65
N GLN A 114 -5.32 -10.57 -7.30
CA GLN A 114 -5.36 -12.02 -7.12
C GLN A 114 -6.06 -12.46 -5.82
N THR A 115 -6.06 -11.62 -4.77
CA THR A 115 -6.69 -11.94 -3.47
C THR A 115 -8.22 -11.77 -3.41
N ALA A 116 -8.90 -11.45 -4.53
CA ALA A 116 -10.36 -11.44 -4.64
C ALA A 116 -11.14 -10.67 -3.53
N ALA A 117 -10.53 -9.65 -2.94
CA ALA A 117 -11.16 -8.80 -1.94
C ALA A 117 -11.08 -7.32 -2.39
N ARG A 118 -12.13 -6.85 -3.05
CA ARG A 118 -12.44 -5.42 -3.32
C ARG A 118 -11.22 -4.54 -3.66
N SER A 119 -10.60 -4.78 -4.82
CA SER A 119 -9.57 -3.90 -5.41
C SER A 119 -10.01 -2.43 -5.48
N ASP A 120 -11.31 -2.20 -5.64
CA ASP A 120 -11.92 -0.87 -5.74
C ASP A 120 -11.69 0.01 -4.50
N ALA A 121 -11.77 -0.56 -3.29
CA ALA A 121 -11.68 0.22 -2.05
C ALA A 121 -10.25 0.76 -1.83
N VAL A 122 -9.24 -0.07 -2.09
CA VAL A 122 -7.82 0.35 -2.01
C VAL A 122 -7.50 1.36 -3.11
N THR A 123 -8.03 1.14 -4.32
CA THR A 123 -7.89 2.09 -5.43
C THR A 123 -8.51 3.44 -5.09
N GLN A 124 -9.73 3.46 -4.54
CA GLN A 124 -10.40 4.68 -4.07
C GLN A 124 -9.61 5.37 -2.95
N MET A 125 -9.07 4.63 -1.99
CA MET A 125 -8.24 5.19 -0.93
C MET A 125 -7.00 5.90 -1.50
N VAL A 126 -6.29 5.27 -2.44
CA VAL A 126 -5.13 5.88 -3.11
C VAL A 126 -5.55 7.12 -3.91
N GLN A 127 -6.64 7.04 -4.68
CA GLN A 127 -7.17 8.18 -5.43
C GLN A 127 -7.51 9.36 -4.51
N HIS A 128 -8.18 9.13 -3.39
CA HIS A 128 -8.53 10.17 -2.44
C HIS A 128 -7.30 10.75 -1.73
N ALA A 129 -6.33 9.91 -1.37
CA ALA A 129 -5.08 10.38 -0.76
C ALA A 129 -4.30 11.32 -1.68
N ILE A 130 -4.25 11.04 -3.00
CA ILE A 130 -3.56 11.89 -3.99
C ILE A 130 -4.20 13.28 -4.12
N LEU A 131 -5.52 13.40 -3.88
CA LEU A 131 -6.21 14.68 -3.93
C LEU A 131 -5.85 15.60 -2.77
N ILE A 132 -5.33 15.03 -1.66
CA ILE A 132 -4.90 15.79 -0.48
C ILE A 132 -3.51 16.36 -0.76
N LYS A 133 -3.48 17.59 -1.29
CA LYS A 133 -2.23 18.29 -1.60
C LYS A 133 -1.65 18.96 -0.36
N PRO A 134 -0.31 19.07 -0.25
CA PRO A 134 0.32 19.94 0.73
C PRO A 134 -0.15 21.39 0.48
N GLY A 135 -0.98 21.92 1.36
CA GLY A 135 -1.43 23.33 1.35
C GLY A 135 -0.59 24.21 2.28
N ASP A 136 -0.93 25.50 2.36
CA ASP A 136 -0.18 26.50 3.15
C ASP A 136 -0.16 26.20 4.66
N SER A 137 -1.22 25.57 5.19
CA SER A 137 -1.23 24.96 6.52
C SER A 137 -1.15 23.44 6.37
N GLY A 138 0.05 22.87 6.52
CA GLY A 138 0.33 21.44 6.32
C GLY A 138 -0.48 20.47 7.19
N LEU A 139 -1.25 20.98 8.16
CA LEU A 139 -2.02 20.19 9.13
C LEU A 139 -2.95 19.15 8.50
N VAL A 140 -3.72 19.51 7.47
CA VAL A 140 -4.66 18.57 6.83
C VAL A 140 -3.92 17.43 6.12
N TYR A 141 -2.81 17.76 5.47
CA TYR A 141 -1.96 16.78 4.81
C TYR A 141 -1.29 15.86 5.84
N GLU A 142 -0.71 16.40 6.91
CA GLU A 142 -0.10 15.63 7.99
C GLU A 142 -1.12 14.73 8.70
N PHE A 143 -2.33 15.24 8.96
CA PHE A 143 -3.42 14.45 9.53
C PHE A 143 -3.78 13.26 8.62
N ALA A 144 -3.95 13.49 7.32
CA ALA A 144 -4.23 12.40 6.38
C ALA A 144 -3.12 11.34 6.35
N GLN A 145 -1.85 11.76 6.41
CA GLN A 145 -0.73 10.81 6.45
C GLN A 145 -0.67 10.02 7.75
N ASN A 146 -1.04 10.63 8.88
CA ASN A 146 -1.20 9.91 10.14
C ASN A 146 -2.33 8.88 10.06
N GLU A 147 -3.47 9.21 9.45
CA GLU A 147 -4.59 8.27 9.29
C GLU A 147 -4.25 7.08 8.37
N ILE A 148 -3.52 7.31 7.28
CA ILE A 148 -3.01 6.25 6.40
C ILE A 148 -2.05 5.34 7.17
N SER A 149 -1.13 5.93 7.94
CA SER A 149 -0.18 5.18 8.77
C SER A 149 -0.87 4.37 9.87
N ARG A 150 -1.90 4.95 10.51
CA ARG A 150 -2.72 4.26 11.52
C ARG A 150 -3.47 3.08 10.91
N THR A 151 -4.08 3.28 9.75
CA THR A 151 -4.82 2.21 9.04
C THR A 151 -3.89 1.08 8.60
N SER A 152 -2.72 1.40 8.06
CA SER A 152 -1.71 0.40 7.70
C SER A 152 -1.24 -0.40 8.92
N SER A 153 -0.98 0.27 10.05
CA SER A 153 -0.60 -0.37 11.30
C SER A 153 -1.71 -1.27 11.84
N PHE A 154 -2.96 -0.85 11.74
CA PHE A 154 -4.13 -1.64 12.10
C PHE A 154 -4.26 -2.90 11.24
N LEU A 155 -4.15 -2.79 9.92
CA LEU A 155 -4.19 -3.95 9.01
C LEU A 155 -3.06 -4.95 9.32
N LYS A 156 -1.86 -4.45 9.64
CA LYS A 156 -0.74 -5.29 10.08
C LYS A 156 -1.06 -6.01 11.39
N ALA A 157 -1.68 -5.34 12.36
CA ALA A 157 -2.08 -5.91 13.63
C ALA A 157 -3.15 -7.01 13.44
N LEU A 158 -4.20 -6.72 12.66
CA LEU A 158 -5.22 -7.71 12.29
C LEU A 158 -4.60 -8.95 11.63
N ALA A 159 -3.66 -8.77 10.70
CA ALA A 159 -2.96 -9.87 10.05
C ALA A 159 -2.08 -10.68 11.04
N ALA A 160 -1.61 -10.05 12.12
CA ALA A 160 -0.90 -10.71 13.21
C ALA A 160 -1.83 -11.44 14.20
N GLY A 161 -3.15 -11.26 14.08
CA GLY A 161 -4.16 -11.96 14.88
C GLY A 161 -4.74 -11.16 16.04
N GLU A 162 -4.32 -9.90 16.25
CA GLU A 162 -4.88 -9.04 17.29
C GLU A 162 -4.76 -7.54 16.95
N ALA A 163 -5.74 -6.75 17.35
CA ALA A 163 -5.68 -5.29 17.26
C ALA A 163 -6.19 -4.66 18.56
N THR A 164 -5.61 -3.53 18.96
CA THR A 164 -6.04 -2.76 20.15
C THR A 164 -6.31 -1.32 19.76
N TYR A 165 -7.42 -0.79 20.27
CA TYR A 165 -7.80 0.61 20.16
C TYR A 165 -7.92 1.22 21.55
N GLU A 166 -7.31 2.37 21.77
CA GLU A 166 -7.40 3.10 23.04
C GLU A 166 -8.77 3.76 23.17
N GLY A 167 -9.53 3.39 24.20
CA GLY A 167 -10.93 3.75 24.40
C GLY A 167 -11.92 2.77 23.78
N GLU A 168 -13.14 3.26 23.54
CA GLU A 168 -14.23 2.52 22.91
C GLU A 168 -14.19 2.72 21.39
N ASP A 169 -14.03 1.63 20.62
CA ASP A 169 -14.14 1.71 19.16
C ASP A 169 -15.57 1.40 18.69
N ARG A 170 -16.29 2.48 18.37
CA ARG A 170 -17.69 2.44 17.93
C ARG A 170 -17.86 1.85 16.53
N ASP A 171 -16.86 2.05 15.67
CA ASP A 171 -16.95 1.68 14.26
C ASP A 171 -16.65 0.19 14.09
N TRP A 172 -15.79 -0.39 14.92
CA TRP A 172 -15.56 -1.83 14.96
C TRP A 172 -16.79 -2.60 15.40
N LEU A 173 -17.46 -2.16 16.48
CA LEU A 173 -18.66 -2.82 16.98
C LEU A 173 -19.78 -2.87 15.93
N ILE A 174 -20.10 -1.72 15.32
CA ILE A 174 -21.14 -1.65 14.29
C ILE A 174 -20.68 -2.36 13.01
N GLY A 175 -19.46 -2.10 12.54
CA GLY A 175 -18.93 -2.67 11.31
C GLY A 175 -18.88 -4.20 11.33
N LEU A 176 -18.48 -4.81 12.46
CA LEU A 176 -18.49 -6.27 12.63
C LEU A 176 -19.91 -6.84 12.62
N THR A 177 -20.86 -6.14 13.23
CA THR A 177 -22.29 -6.53 13.24
C THR A 177 -22.89 -6.51 11.84
N ASP A 178 -22.55 -5.48 11.05
CA ASP A 178 -23.06 -5.31 9.67
C ASP A 178 -22.56 -6.40 8.71
N ILE A 179 -21.34 -6.89 8.91
CA ILE A 179 -20.72 -7.90 8.02
C ILE A 179 -20.89 -9.35 8.50
N SER A 180 -21.39 -9.55 9.72
CA SER A 180 -21.62 -10.88 10.29
C SER A 180 -22.69 -11.64 9.52
N ARG A 181 -22.49 -12.96 9.39
CA ARG A 181 -23.29 -13.81 8.50
C ARG A 181 -23.97 -14.98 9.16
N SER A 182 -23.55 -15.39 10.35
CA SER A 182 -24.02 -16.61 10.97
C SER A 182 -24.40 -16.42 12.44
N HIS A 183 -23.48 -15.96 13.29
CA HIS A 183 -23.68 -15.94 14.73
C HIS A 183 -23.03 -14.71 15.38
N ILE A 184 -23.72 -14.14 16.36
CA ILE A 184 -23.19 -13.10 17.25
C ILE A 184 -23.51 -13.52 18.68
N ASP A 185 -22.48 -13.81 19.46
CA ASP A 185 -22.60 -14.25 20.84
C ASP A 185 -21.98 -13.20 21.76
N ALA A 186 -22.80 -12.56 22.61
CA ALA A 186 -22.39 -11.40 23.39
C ALA A 186 -22.61 -11.58 24.89
N THR A 187 -21.60 -11.24 25.70
CA THR A 187 -21.77 -11.02 27.14
C THR A 187 -21.97 -9.52 27.40
N SER A 188 -22.81 -9.20 28.37
CA SER A 188 -23.10 -7.83 28.81
C SER A 188 -23.04 -7.77 30.34
N PHE A 189 -21.97 -7.21 30.90
CA PHE A 189 -21.84 -6.98 32.33
C PHE A 189 -22.57 -5.69 32.73
N ALA A 190 -23.41 -5.78 33.75
CA ALA A 190 -24.13 -4.64 34.31
C ALA A 190 -23.19 -3.48 34.69
N THR A 191 -21.96 -3.77 35.13
CA THR A 191 -20.98 -2.73 35.49
C THR A 191 -20.44 -1.92 34.30
N VAL A 192 -20.54 -2.44 33.09
CA VAL A 192 -20.04 -1.78 31.87
C VAL A 192 -21.19 -1.20 31.06
N ASP A 193 -22.31 -1.92 31.01
CA ASP A 193 -23.49 -1.53 30.24
C ASP A 193 -24.51 -0.71 31.05
N ALA A 194 -24.44 -0.67 32.38
CA ALA A 194 -25.24 0.21 33.23
C ALA A 194 -24.45 1.47 33.63
N GLY A 195 -25.11 2.63 33.60
CA GLY A 195 -24.53 3.89 34.03
C GLY A 195 -24.47 3.96 35.56
N GLY A 196 -23.39 3.43 36.15
CA GLY A 196 -23.18 3.53 37.60
C GLY A 196 -24.21 2.76 38.43
N GLU A 197 -25.03 3.46 39.22
CA GLU A 197 -25.95 2.84 40.19
C GLU A 197 -27.27 2.33 39.57
N SER A 198 -27.61 2.71 38.34
CA SER A 198 -28.84 2.32 37.61
C SER A 198 -28.60 2.09 36.11
N PHE A 199 -29.46 1.33 35.43
CA PHE A 199 -29.42 1.16 33.96
C PHE A 199 -29.93 2.38 33.17
N GLY A 200 -30.55 3.36 33.84
CA GLY A 200 -31.19 4.53 33.22
C GLY A 200 -30.24 5.43 32.42
N ASP A 201 -28.96 5.48 32.79
CA ASP A 201 -27.89 6.19 32.06
C ASP A 201 -26.90 5.23 31.36
N GLY A 202 -27.30 3.98 31.14
CA GLY A 202 -26.44 2.92 30.60
C GLY A 202 -26.23 2.93 29.08
N PHE A 203 -25.33 2.07 28.62
CA PHE A 203 -24.96 1.89 27.20
C PHE A 203 -26.17 1.76 26.29
N TRP A 204 -27.19 0.99 26.68
CA TRP A 204 -28.39 0.73 25.88
C TRP A 204 -29.28 1.95 25.67
N GLN A 205 -29.19 2.96 26.54
CA GLN A 205 -29.87 4.25 26.37
C GLN A 205 -29.02 5.27 25.60
N SER A 206 -27.75 4.96 25.32
CA SER A 206 -26.88 5.82 24.52
C SER A 206 -27.23 5.78 23.03
N PRO A 207 -26.83 6.80 22.25
CA PRO A 207 -26.93 6.76 20.79
C PRO A 207 -26.21 5.56 20.16
N LEU A 208 -25.11 5.11 20.74
CA LEU A 208 -24.36 3.94 20.25
C LEU A 208 -25.11 2.65 20.51
N GLY A 209 -25.62 2.44 21.72
CA GLY A 209 -26.39 1.24 22.07
C GLY A 209 -27.64 1.08 21.22
N ARG A 210 -28.35 2.18 20.92
CA ARG A 210 -29.48 2.16 19.97
C ARG A 210 -29.06 1.78 18.55
N ARG A 211 -27.95 2.33 18.04
CA ARG A 211 -27.42 1.98 16.71
C ARG A 211 -26.98 0.53 16.65
N TYR A 212 -26.36 0.03 17.71
CA TYR A 212 -25.93 -1.35 17.80
C TYR A 212 -27.12 -2.31 17.84
N LEU A 213 -28.13 -2.03 18.66
CA LEU A 213 -29.36 -2.82 18.68
C LEU A 213 -30.05 -2.84 17.32
N GLN A 214 -30.09 -1.71 16.61
CA GLN A 214 -30.61 -1.66 15.24
C GLN A 214 -29.78 -2.53 14.28
N ALA A 215 -28.46 -2.44 14.32
CA ALA A 215 -27.59 -3.26 13.48
C ALA A 215 -27.76 -4.77 13.77
N GLN A 216 -27.98 -5.15 15.03
CA GLN A 216 -28.29 -6.53 15.41
C GLN A 216 -29.66 -6.97 14.89
N HIS A 217 -30.69 -6.13 15.03
CA HIS A 217 -32.01 -6.38 14.44
C HIS A 217 -31.90 -6.60 12.93
N ASP A 218 -31.16 -5.75 12.21
CA ASP A 218 -31.01 -5.85 10.76
C ASP A 218 -30.22 -7.12 10.38
N ALA A 219 -29.24 -7.53 11.18
CA ALA A 219 -28.54 -8.80 11.02
C ALA A 219 -29.50 -10.01 11.15
N VAL A 220 -30.39 -9.99 12.14
CA VAL A 220 -31.39 -11.04 12.31
C VAL A 220 -32.40 -11.02 11.17
N ALA A 221 -33.02 -9.86 10.91
CA ALA A 221 -34.16 -9.72 10.01
C ALA A 221 -33.78 -9.89 8.53
N GLU A 222 -32.65 -9.34 8.10
CA GLU A 222 -32.26 -9.34 6.69
C GLU A 222 -31.33 -10.50 6.33
N ARG A 223 -30.48 -10.93 7.27
CA ARG A 223 -29.43 -11.92 7.02
C ARG A 223 -29.64 -13.25 7.73
N GLY A 224 -30.63 -13.35 8.63
CA GLY A 224 -30.90 -14.57 9.39
C GLY A 224 -29.78 -14.93 10.38
N VAL A 225 -29.01 -13.94 10.82
CA VAL A 225 -27.94 -14.13 11.81
C VAL A 225 -28.56 -14.50 13.15
N THR A 226 -28.02 -15.52 13.82
CA THR A 226 -28.43 -15.87 15.18
C THR A 226 -27.69 -14.98 16.17
N VAL A 227 -28.42 -14.24 16.99
CA VAL A 227 -27.83 -13.35 18.00
C VAL A 227 -28.24 -13.83 19.39
N ARG A 228 -27.24 -14.13 20.22
CA ARG A 228 -27.42 -14.55 21.62
C ARG A 228 -26.75 -13.55 22.55
N ARG A 229 -27.45 -13.15 23.61
CA ARG A 229 -26.91 -12.23 24.63
C ARG A 229 -27.14 -12.73 26.04
N ILE A 230 -26.10 -12.68 26.87
CA ILE A 230 -26.18 -12.97 28.31
C ILE A 230 -25.92 -11.69 29.09
N PHE A 231 -26.90 -11.26 29.88
CA PHE A 231 -26.71 -10.20 30.86
C PHE A 231 -26.20 -10.79 32.18
N ILE A 232 -25.03 -10.36 32.62
CA ILE A 232 -24.39 -10.82 33.85
C ILE A 232 -24.46 -9.71 34.89
N PHE A 233 -25.03 -10.01 36.06
CA PHE A 233 -25.26 -9.03 37.12
C PHE A 233 -24.75 -9.53 38.47
N ASP A 234 -24.27 -8.59 39.29
CA ASP A 234 -23.78 -8.84 40.65
C ASP A 234 -24.77 -8.40 41.74
N LYS A 235 -25.85 -7.70 41.36
CA LYS A 235 -26.90 -7.22 42.27
C LYS A 235 -28.17 -8.08 42.15
N PRO A 236 -28.65 -8.68 43.25
CA PRO A 236 -29.78 -9.62 43.21
C PRO A 236 -31.14 -8.99 42.84
N ASP A 237 -31.32 -7.68 43.03
CA ASP A 237 -32.60 -7.00 42.77
C ASP A 237 -32.80 -6.58 41.29
N LEU A 238 -31.74 -6.70 40.49
CA LEU A 238 -31.64 -6.17 39.13
C LEU A 238 -32.64 -6.82 38.13
N PRO A 239 -32.99 -8.12 38.22
CA PRO A 239 -34.05 -8.71 37.40
C PRO A 239 -35.44 -8.10 37.64
N THR A 240 -35.68 -7.48 38.79
CA THR A 240 -36.95 -6.80 39.11
C THR A 240 -36.98 -5.32 38.69
N ASP A 241 -35.85 -4.81 38.19
CA ASP A 241 -35.74 -3.43 37.72
C ASP A 241 -36.54 -3.24 36.42
N ARG A 242 -37.37 -2.19 36.39
CA ARG A 242 -38.23 -1.87 35.24
C ARG A 242 -37.43 -1.47 34.00
N GLU A 243 -36.34 -0.74 34.18
CA GLU A 243 -35.48 -0.27 33.09
C GLU A 243 -34.71 -1.44 32.49
N PHE A 244 -34.20 -2.33 33.33
CA PHE A 244 -33.55 -3.57 32.86
C PHE A 244 -34.52 -4.46 32.08
N ASN A 245 -35.75 -4.63 32.57
CA ASN A 245 -36.79 -5.38 31.87
C ASN A 245 -37.17 -4.73 30.52
N ALA A 246 -37.14 -3.40 30.43
CA ALA A 246 -37.37 -2.70 29.17
C ALA A 246 -36.23 -2.94 28.16
N ILE A 247 -34.97 -2.92 28.60
CA ILE A 247 -33.80 -3.27 27.76
C ILE A 247 -33.93 -4.71 27.25
N CYS A 248 -34.21 -5.63 28.15
CA CYS A 248 -34.41 -7.04 27.84
C CYS A 248 -35.54 -7.27 26.82
N SER A 249 -36.65 -6.53 26.95
CA SER A 249 -37.76 -6.58 26.02
C SER A 249 -37.36 -6.03 24.64
N ALA A 250 -36.65 -4.90 24.59
CA ALA A 250 -36.17 -4.32 23.34
C ALA A 250 -35.19 -5.25 22.59
N GLN A 251 -34.34 -5.99 23.32
CA GLN A 251 -33.46 -7.01 22.74
C GLN A 251 -34.27 -8.17 22.13
N LYS A 252 -35.27 -8.69 22.86
CA LYS A 252 -36.15 -9.74 22.35
C LYS A 252 -36.95 -9.29 21.13
N ASP A 253 -37.47 -8.07 21.13
CA ASP A 253 -38.19 -7.48 20.01
C ASP A 253 -37.27 -7.33 18.78
N ALA A 254 -35.95 -7.18 18.99
CA ALA A 254 -34.94 -7.21 17.93
C ALA A 254 -34.62 -8.62 17.41
N GLY A 255 -35.27 -9.67 17.93
CA GLY A 255 -35.02 -11.06 17.56
C GLY A 255 -33.80 -11.68 18.21
N ILE A 256 -33.31 -11.09 19.31
CA ILE A 256 -32.14 -11.57 20.04
C ILE A 256 -32.59 -12.58 21.12
N ASP A 257 -31.89 -13.70 21.19
CA ASP A 257 -32.06 -14.66 22.29
C ASP A 257 -31.34 -14.14 23.53
N VAL A 258 -32.12 -13.84 24.57
CA VAL A 258 -31.58 -13.20 25.79
C VAL A 258 -31.69 -14.13 26.99
N ARG A 259 -30.57 -14.30 27.69
CA ARG A 259 -30.47 -14.93 29.00
C ARG A 259 -29.93 -13.96 30.05
N VAL A 260 -30.25 -14.23 31.30
CA VAL A 260 -29.79 -13.48 32.47
C VAL A 260 -29.05 -14.42 33.41
N LEU A 261 -27.92 -13.98 33.95
CA LEU A 261 -27.05 -14.78 34.80
C LEU A 261 -26.62 -13.98 36.03
N ASP A 262 -26.92 -14.51 37.22
CA ASP A 262 -26.37 -14.01 38.47
C ASP A 262 -24.90 -14.40 38.57
N TYR A 263 -24.03 -13.41 38.81
CA TYR A 263 -22.59 -13.60 38.95
C TYR A 263 -22.23 -14.64 40.03
N SER A 264 -23.04 -14.77 41.08
CA SER A 264 -22.82 -15.74 42.17
C SER A 264 -22.92 -17.20 41.72
N HIS A 265 -23.57 -17.48 40.59
CA HIS A 265 -23.66 -18.83 40.01
C HIS A 265 -22.39 -19.22 39.22
N ILE A 266 -21.48 -18.29 38.95
CA ILE A 266 -20.25 -18.55 38.22
C ILE A 266 -19.21 -19.15 39.18
N THR A 267 -19.07 -20.48 39.15
CA THR A 267 -18.17 -21.22 40.07
C THR A 267 -16.70 -21.29 39.61
N GLN A 268 -16.39 -20.88 38.37
CA GLN A 268 -15.05 -20.93 37.82
C GLN A 268 -14.22 -19.71 38.21
N SER A 269 -13.42 -19.84 39.27
CA SER A 269 -12.56 -18.77 39.84
C SER A 269 -11.46 -18.24 38.91
N HIS A 270 -11.22 -18.88 37.76
CA HIS A 270 -10.18 -18.52 36.79
C HIS A 270 -10.72 -17.88 35.51
N MET A 271 -12.04 -17.70 35.40
CA MET A 271 -12.60 -16.99 34.26
C MET A 271 -12.28 -15.50 34.41
N ASP A 272 -11.48 -14.99 33.48
CA ASP A 272 -11.27 -13.56 33.33
C ASP A 272 -12.54 -12.99 32.69
N LEU A 273 -13.51 -12.72 33.55
CA LEU A 273 -14.85 -12.23 33.21
C LEU A 273 -14.70 -10.81 32.68
N ARG A 274 -14.69 -10.71 31.35
CA ARG A 274 -14.64 -9.45 30.59
C ARG A 274 -15.85 -9.42 29.68
N ASP A 275 -16.30 -8.22 29.32
CA ASP A 275 -17.24 -8.09 28.21
C ASP A 275 -16.57 -8.47 26.91
N PHE A 276 -17.13 -9.49 26.25
CA PHE A 276 -16.72 -9.88 24.92
C PHE A 276 -17.91 -10.21 24.02
N ILE A 277 -17.69 -10.05 22.72
CA ILE A 277 -18.64 -10.39 21.66
C ILE A 277 -17.90 -11.22 20.61
N ILE A 278 -18.42 -12.40 20.29
CA ILE A 278 -17.88 -13.27 19.25
C ILE A 278 -18.73 -13.09 18.00
N PHE A 279 -18.08 -12.74 16.89
CA PHE A 279 -18.68 -12.65 15.57
C PHE A 279 -18.22 -13.84 14.72
N ASP A 280 -19.18 -14.64 14.24
CA ASP A 280 -18.99 -15.77 13.32
C ASP A 280 -17.89 -16.76 13.74
N ASN A 281 -17.66 -16.94 15.05
CA ASN A 281 -16.55 -17.73 15.61
C ASN A 281 -15.18 -17.40 15.00
N SER A 282 -15.01 -16.15 14.53
CA SER A 282 -13.86 -15.72 13.74
C SER A 282 -13.18 -14.48 14.32
N VAL A 283 -13.92 -13.65 15.06
CA VAL A 283 -13.40 -12.45 15.72
C VAL A 283 -14.04 -12.32 17.10
N SER A 284 -13.22 -12.05 18.11
CA SER A 284 -13.68 -11.65 19.45
C SER A 284 -13.41 -10.16 19.65
N TYR A 285 -14.46 -9.38 19.87
CA TYR A 285 -14.40 -7.99 20.32
C TYR A 285 -14.41 -7.99 21.85
N GLU A 286 -13.36 -7.51 22.51
CA GLU A 286 -13.25 -7.47 23.96
C GLU A 286 -13.11 -6.02 24.46
N THR A 287 -13.88 -5.67 25.49
CA THR A 287 -13.79 -4.36 26.15
C THR A 287 -13.04 -4.50 27.48
N VAL A 288 -12.01 -3.68 27.68
CA VAL A 288 -11.29 -3.58 28.95
C VAL A 288 -11.67 -2.28 29.64
N VAL A 289 -12.23 -2.38 30.84
CA VAL A 289 -12.61 -1.21 31.66
C VAL A 289 -11.55 -0.88 32.69
N SER A 290 -11.48 0.40 33.07
CA SER A 290 -10.60 0.87 34.14
C SER A 290 -11.09 0.30 35.46
N ALA A 291 -10.38 -0.70 35.96
CA ALA A 291 -10.72 -1.36 37.21
C ALA A 291 -10.51 -0.41 38.39
N SER A 292 -11.56 0.32 38.76
CA SER A 292 -11.79 0.68 40.14
C SER A 292 -13.28 0.62 40.42
N ARG A 293 -13.71 -0.42 41.14
CA ARG A 293 -15.05 -0.54 41.75
C ARG A 293 -15.41 0.66 42.65
N ALA A 294 -14.46 1.57 42.93
CA ALA A 294 -14.65 2.78 43.72
C ALA A 294 -14.92 4.05 42.88
N ILE A 295 -14.93 3.97 41.55
CA ILE A 295 -15.27 5.10 40.68
C ILE A 295 -16.68 4.86 40.15
N ALA A 296 -17.59 5.80 40.44
CA ALA A 296 -19.02 5.72 40.11
C ALA A 296 -19.30 5.61 38.59
N ASN A 297 -18.31 5.90 37.74
CA ASN A 297 -18.39 5.84 36.28
C ASN A 297 -17.17 5.07 35.72
N PRO A 298 -17.27 3.74 35.49
CA PRO A 298 -16.21 3.00 34.82
C PRO A 298 -16.04 3.54 33.39
N SER A 299 -14.79 3.82 33.01
CA SER A 299 -14.45 4.20 31.63
C SER A 299 -13.79 3.04 30.91
N ILE A 300 -14.15 2.86 29.63
CA ILE A 300 -13.49 1.90 28.74
C ILE A 300 -12.05 2.38 28.53
N LEU A 301 -11.07 1.57 28.94
CA LEU A 301 -9.65 1.85 28.73
C LEU A 301 -9.23 1.54 27.30
N ASN A 302 -9.56 0.35 26.82
CA ASN A 302 -9.30 -0.06 25.46
C ASN A 302 -10.27 -1.13 24.99
N THR A 303 -10.35 -1.22 23.67
CA THR A 303 -11.08 -2.22 22.92
C THR A 303 -10.09 -3.09 22.18
N LYS A 304 -10.29 -4.41 22.18
CA LYS A 304 -9.42 -5.37 21.49
C LYS A 304 -10.21 -6.20 20.50
N LEU A 305 -9.61 -6.45 19.35
CA LEU A 305 -10.03 -7.50 18.42
C LEU A 305 -9.04 -8.65 18.54
N VAL A 306 -9.55 -9.85 18.80
CA VAL A 306 -8.76 -11.08 18.88
C VAL A 306 -9.23 -12.02 17.77
N LEU A 307 -8.29 -12.39 16.89
CA LEU A 307 -8.51 -13.25 15.74
C LEU A 307 -7.77 -14.60 15.88
N ASP A 308 -6.97 -14.77 16.94
CA ASP A 308 -6.30 -16.03 17.24
C ASP A 308 -7.33 -17.14 17.50
N ILE A 309 -7.26 -18.21 16.71
CA ILE A 309 -8.23 -19.32 16.74
C ILE A 309 -8.25 -20.02 18.11
N GLY A 310 -7.10 -20.12 18.79
CA GLY A 310 -7.01 -20.72 20.11
C GLY A 310 -7.79 -19.91 21.15
N GLN A 311 -7.59 -18.59 21.14
CA GLN A 311 -8.31 -17.67 22.01
C GLN A 311 -9.80 -17.61 21.68
N ILE A 312 -10.18 -17.56 20.41
CA ILE A 312 -11.61 -17.55 20.00
C ILE A 312 -12.31 -18.81 20.48
N ARG A 313 -11.70 -20.00 20.30
CA ARG A 313 -12.27 -21.26 20.78
C ARG A 313 -12.45 -21.27 22.29
N LYS A 314 -11.48 -20.71 23.02
CA LYS A 314 -11.61 -20.53 24.47
C LYS A 314 -12.80 -19.63 24.80
N ARG A 315 -12.94 -18.48 24.13
CA ARG A 315 -14.08 -17.56 24.35
C ARG A 315 -15.42 -18.17 23.99
N ALA A 316 -15.50 -18.94 22.91
CA ALA A 316 -16.70 -19.66 22.55
C ALA A 316 -17.09 -20.69 23.64
N ALA A 317 -16.11 -21.42 24.17
CA ALA A 317 -16.36 -22.34 25.28
C ALA A 317 -16.77 -21.63 26.57
N ASP A 318 -16.14 -20.49 26.90
CA ASP A 318 -16.52 -19.64 28.03
C ASP A 318 -17.97 -19.15 27.84
N PHE A 319 -18.33 -18.70 26.63
CA PHE A 319 -19.69 -18.25 26.31
C PHE A 319 -20.73 -19.37 26.49
N GLU A 320 -20.51 -20.56 25.92
CA GLU A 320 -21.45 -21.68 26.08
C GLU A 320 -21.63 -22.07 27.54
N TYR A 321 -20.54 -22.08 28.33
CA TYR A 321 -20.64 -22.32 29.77
C TYR A 321 -21.51 -21.27 30.47
N LEU A 322 -21.31 -19.98 30.17
CA LEU A 322 -22.13 -18.91 30.74
C LEU A 322 -23.58 -19.00 30.23
N TRP A 323 -23.77 -19.38 28.97
CA TRP A 323 -25.08 -19.52 28.33
C TRP A 323 -25.89 -20.58 29.05
N ASP A 324 -25.31 -21.76 29.29
CA ASP A 324 -25.95 -22.88 29.98
C ASP A 324 -26.33 -22.58 31.44
N LEU A 325 -25.56 -21.73 32.11
CA LEU A 325 -25.90 -21.25 33.46
C LEU A 325 -26.99 -20.16 33.45
N GLY A 326 -27.10 -19.41 32.37
CA GLY A 326 -28.06 -18.33 32.22
C GLY A 326 -29.49 -18.84 32.14
N GLU A 327 -30.40 -18.12 32.80
CA GLU A 327 -31.83 -18.40 32.73
C GLU A 327 -32.46 -17.59 31.59
N PRO A 328 -33.37 -18.19 30.79
CA PRO A 328 -34.20 -17.42 29.87
C PRO A 328 -35.00 -16.38 30.65
N LEU A 329 -35.11 -15.17 30.10
CA LEU A 329 -35.94 -14.14 30.71
C LEU A 329 -37.37 -14.65 30.94
N PRO A 330 -37.92 -14.54 32.17
CA PRO A 330 -39.25 -14.99 32.47
C PRO A 330 -40.24 -14.36 31.49
N SER A 331 -41.07 -15.20 30.89
CA SER A 331 -42.15 -14.74 30.01
C SER A 331 -43.19 -14.08 30.90
N TYR A 332 -43.07 -12.78 31.16
CA TYR A 332 -44.17 -12.03 31.74
C TYR A 332 -45.28 -11.97 30.70
N SER A 333 -46.19 -12.94 30.76
CA SER A 333 -47.49 -12.89 30.11
C SER A 333 -48.20 -11.60 30.54
N ARG A 334 -48.59 -10.82 29.53
CA ARG A 334 -49.25 -9.51 29.61
C ARG A 334 -50.35 -9.40 30.65
#